data_AF-A0A929XFV8-F1
#
_entry.id   AF-A0A929XFV8-F1
#
_cell.length_a   1.000
_cell.length_b   1.000
_cell.length_c   1.000
_cell.angle_alpha   90.00
_cell.angle_beta   90.00
_cell.angle_gamma   90.00
#
_symmetry.space_group_name_H-M   'P 1'
#
loop_
_entity.id
_entity.type
_entity.pdbx_description
1 polymer ?
#
loop_
_entity_poly.entity_id
_entity_poly.type
_entity_poly.pdbx_seq_one_letter_code
_entity_poly.pdbx_strand_id
1 'polypeptide(L)'
;MILKKLFGVVKLSDNLFKKVDNNTKIESPGMKYRHYAPNTKCVLVVDNEIEKINRLLDNGDDILVLGFDEDEQYINTDKFLSIGSRFNLELVSKKIFSNLRKIDDYNCDYAVIEGLKKSNLGLSIMNRLIRACENNII
;
A
#
# COMPACT_ATOMS: atom_id res chain seq x y z
N MET A 1 -3.78 -2.87 -19.99
CA MET A 1 -3.77 -1.42 -19.71
C MET A 1 -4.21 -0.65 -20.95
N ILE A 2 -5.25 0.18 -20.84
CA ILE A 2 -5.91 0.90 -21.95
C ILE A 2 -4.90 1.70 -22.79
N LEU A 3 -3.92 2.33 -22.16
CA LEU A 3 -2.89 3.13 -22.85
C LEU A 3 -2.04 2.31 -23.84
N LYS A 4 -1.65 1.08 -23.50
CA LYS A 4 -0.91 0.21 -24.43
C LYS A 4 -1.78 -0.21 -25.63
N LYS A 5 -3.09 -0.36 -25.42
CA LYS A 5 -4.03 -0.72 -26.48
C LYS A 5 -4.24 0.43 -27.47
N LEU A 6 -4.26 1.67 -26.98
CA LEU A 6 -4.48 2.87 -27.81
C LEU A 6 -3.21 3.38 -28.49
N PHE A 7 -2.06 3.33 -27.80
CA PHE A 7 -0.82 3.99 -28.24
C PHE A 7 0.34 3.02 -28.49
N GLY A 8 0.11 1.71 -28.39
CA GLY A 8 1.16 0.69 -28.59
C GLY A 8 2.15 0.64 -27.43
N VAL A 9 3.42 0.96 -27.69
CA VAL A 9 4.48 0.87 -26.68
C VAL A 9 4.45 2.10 -25.78
N VAL A 10 4.05 1.89 -24.52
CA VAL A 10 4.06 2.92 -23.47
C VAL A 10 5.16 2.59 -22.47
N LYS A 11 6.15 3.48 -22.34
CA LYS A 11 7.20 3.39 -21.33
C LYS A 11 6.65 3.91 -20.00
N LEU A 12 6.77 3.09 -18.95
CA LEU A 12 6.52 3.54 -17.58
C LEU A 12 7.77 4.26 -17.07
N SER A 13 7.59 5.34 -16.31
CA SER A 13 8.69 6.06 -15.69
C SER A 13 9.47 5.15 -14.74
N ASP A 14 10.80 5.26 -14.76
CA ASP A 14 11.69 4.49 -13.88
C ASP A 14 11.46 4.80 -12.40
N ASN A 15 10.83 5.95 -12.10
CA ASN A 15 10.52 6.44 -10.76
C ASN A 15 9.16 5.97 -10.23
N LEU A 16 8.43 5.12 -10.97
CA LEU A 16 7.08 4.69 -10.58
C LEU A 16 7.07 3.90 -9.26
N PHE A 17 8.14 3.18 -8.93
CA PHE A 17 8.23 2.36 -7.71
C PHE A 17 9.52 2.59 -6.92
N LYS A 18 10.24 3.67 -7.22
CA LYS A 18 11.50 4.00 -6.55
C LYS A 18 11.30 5.17 -5.60
N LYS A 19 12.08 5.19 -4.53
CA LYS A 19 12.24 6.37 -3.70
C LYS A 19 12.87 7.47 -4.55
N VAL A 20 12.25 8.64 -4.53
CA VAL A 20 12.75 9.82 -5.25
C VAL A 20 13.30 10.77 -4.19
N ASP A 21 14.56 11.14 -4.32
CA ASP A 21 15.21 12.02 -3.35
C ASP A 21 14.71 13.46 -3.44
N ASN A 22 14.86 14.20 -2.33
CA ASN A 22 14.42 15.58 -2.27
C ASN A 22 15.13 16.53 -3.26
N ASN A 23 16.26 16.12 -3.84
CA ASN A 23 16.96 16.90 -4.86
C ASN A 23 16.67 16.45 -6.29
N THR A 24 15.89 15.40 -6.49
CA THR A 24 15.55 14.91 -7.84
C THR A 24 14.44 15.78 -8.44
N LYS A 25 14.67 16.29 -9.66
CA LYS A 25 13.63 16.96 -10.45
C LYS A 25 12.56 15.92 -10.80
N ILE A 26 11.34 16.14 -10.32
CA ILE A 26 10.20 15.25 -10.59
C ILE A 26 9.44 15.68 -11.83
N GLU A 27 8.95 14.69 -12.58
CA GLU A 27 8.20 14.90 -13.83
C GLU A 27 6.71 15.17 -13.58
N SER A 28 6.20 14.88 -12.39
CA SER A 28 4.77 15.00 -12.07
C SER A 28 4.48 15.15 -10.56
N PRO A 29 3.35 15.79 -10.17
CA PRO A 29 2.91 15.91 -8.78
C PRO A 29 2.73 14.56 -8.07
N GLY A 30 2.85 14.55 -6.74
CA GLY A 30 2.72 13.34 -5.92
C GLY A 30 3.93 12.40 -6.00
N MET A 31 5.03 12.80 -6.66
CA MET A 31 6.26 12.02 -6.76
C MET A 31 7.23 12.20 -5.58
N LYS A 32 7.21 13.36 -4.93
CA LYS A 32 8.20 13.78 -3.92
C LYS A 32 7.62 13.94 -2.52
N TYR A 33 6.47 14.60 -2.41
CA TYR A 33 5.89 14.97 -1.12
C TYR A 33 5.03 13.87 -0.53
N ARG A 34 5.01 13.81 0.81
CA ARG A 34 4.22 12.91 1.67
C ARG A 34 2.74 13.30 1.61
N HIS A 35 2.14 13.17 0.44
CA HIS A 35 0.70 13.29 0.31
C HIS A 35 0.09 11.95 0.68
N TYR A 36 -0.73 11.93 1.73
CA TYR A 36 -1.56 10.81 2.18
C TYR A 36 -0.85 9.65 2.90
N ALA A 37 0.45 9.74 3.19
CA ALA A 37 1.10 8.75 4.04
C ALA A 37 0.66 8.98 5.51
N PRO A 38 0.30 7.92 6.25
CA PRO A 38 0.01 8.01 7.69
C PRO A 38 1.23 8.55 8.44
N ASN A 39 1.04 9.14 9.62
CA ASN A 39 2.14 9.49 10.53
C ASN A 39 2.79 8.24 11.12
N THR A 40 1.96 7.24 11.46
CA THR A 40 2.42 5.91 11.89
C THR A 40 3.33 5.29 10.84
N LYS A 41 4.41 4.64 11.28
CA LYS A 41 5.34 3.94 10.38
C LYS A 41 4.64 2.74 9.76
N CYS A 42 4.75 2.60 8.43
CA CYS A 42 4.13 1.50 7.70
C CYS A 42 5.18 0.63 7.01
N VAL A 43 4.86 -0.65 6.85
CA VAL A 43 5.53 -1.59 5.94
C VAL A 43 4.55 -2.16 4.95
N LEU A 44 4.97 -2.32 3.70
CA LEU A 44 4.20 -3.03 2.68
C LEU A 44 4.72 -4.46 2.53
N VAL A 45 3.88 -5.45 2.77
CA VAL A 45 4.19 -6.86 2.48
C VAL A 45 3.69 -7.19 1.08
N VAL A 46 4.59 -7.54 0.17
CA VAL A 46 4.22 -7.87 -1.22
C VAL A 46 3.85 -9.34 -1.39
N ASP A 47 3.30 -9.67 -2.57
CA ASP A 47 3.03 -11.05 -3.01
C ASP A 47 2.02 -11.85 -2.17
N ASN A 48 1.20 -11.16 -1.36
CA ASN A 48 0.17 -11.75 -0.51
C ASN A 48 0.70 -12.83 0.47
N GLU A 49 1.81 -12.53 1.13
CA GLU A 49 2.45 -13.43 2.08
C GLU A 49 1.82 -13.31 3.49
N ILE A 50 0.64 -13.89 3.70
CA ILE A 50 -0.07 -13.87 5.00
C ILE A 50 0.81 -14.42 6.12
N GLU A 51 1.55 -15.51 5.88
CA GLU A 51 2.47 -16.08 6.88
C GLU A 51 3.50 -15.07 7.36
N LYS A 52 3.96 -14.19 6.47
CA LYS A 52 4.95 -13.16 6.80
C LYS A 52 4.34 -12.02 7.60
N ILE A 53 3.08 -11.66 7.30
CA ILE A 53 2.32 -10.73 8.13
C ILE A 53 2.20 -11.29 9.55
N ASN A 54 1.81 -12.56 9.69
CA ASN A 54 1.71 -13.21 10.99
C ASN A 54 3.06 -13.28 11.73
N ARG A 55 4.16 -13.58 11.03
CA ARG A 55 5.50 -13.51 11.64
C ARG A 55 5.87 -12.11 12.12
N LEU A 56 5.44 -11.05 11.44
CA LEU A 56 5.68 -9.68 11.90
C LEU A 56 4.86 -9.38 13.17
N LEU A 57 3.62 -9.87 13.23
CA LEU A 57 2.77 -9.78 14.41
C LEU A 57 3.39 -10.50 15.62
N ASP A 58 3.97 -11.69 15.43
CA ASP A 58 4.63 -12.45 16.51
C ASP A 58 5.85 -11.72 17.12
N ASN A 59 6.41 -10.73 16.42
CA ASN A 59 7.61 -9.99 16.83
C ASN A 59 7.31 -8.60 17.40
N GLY A 60 6.05 -8.20 17.56
CA GLY A 60 5.70 -6.89 18.09
C GLY A 60 4.31 -6.84 18.71
N ASP A 61 4.16 -6.01 19.75
CA ASP A 61 2.96 -6.04 20.61
C ASP A 61 1.85 -5.06 20.17
N ASP A 62 2.18 -4.03 19.37
CA ASP A 62 1.20 -3.02 18.91
C ASP A 62 1.27 -2.75 17.40
N ILE A 63 0.76 -3.70 16.64
CA ILE A 63 0.76 -3.67 15.18
C ILE A 63 -0.67 -3.67 14.64
N LEU A 64 -1.00 -2.64 13.86
CA LEU A 64 -2.22 -2.62 13.03
C LEU A 64 -1.94 -3.32 11.70
N VAL A 65 -2.88 -4.13 11.23
CA VAL A 65 -2.86 -4.66 9.86
C VAL A 65 -3.92 -3.98 9.00
N LEU A 66 -3.49 -3.32 7.92
CA LEU A 66 -4.37 -2.88 6.84
C LEU A 66 -4.39 -3.96 5.75
N GLY A 67 -5.43 -4.77 5.70
CA GLY A 67 -5.52 -5.94 4.80
C GLY A 67 -6.84 -6.06 4.05
N PHE A 68 -6.96 -7.07 3.20
CA PHE A 68 -8.18 -7.35 2.43
C PHE A 68 -9.19 -8.19 3.23
N ASP A 69 -10.48 -8.00 2.96
CA ASP A 69 -11.58 -8.71 3.64
C ASP A 69 -11.41 -10.23 3.59
N GLU A 70 -10.88 -10.74 2.49
CA GLU A 70 -10.70 -12.17 2.27
C GLU A 70 -9.64 -12.81 3.18
N ASP A 71 -8.67 -12.00 3.62
CA ASP A 71 -7.48 -12.48 4.32
C ASP A 71 -7.54 -12.22 5.84
N GLU A 72 -8.53 -11.44 6.31
CA GLU A 72 -8.77 -11.10 7.73
C GLU A 72 -8.78 -12.35 8.64
N GLN A 73 -9.48 -13.40 8.25
CA GLN A 73 -9.60 -14.64 9.04
C GLN A 73 -8.28 -15.42 9.21
N TYR A 74 -7.27 -15.12 8.39
CA TYR A 74 -5.97 -15.79 8.40
C TYR A 74 -4.89 -14.95 9.09
N ILE A 75 -5.23 -13.74 9.53
CA ILE A 75 -4.31 -12.80 10.17
C ILE A 75 -4.54 -12.82 11.68
N ASN A 76 -3.49 -13.16 12.43
CA ASN A 76 -3.58 -13.37 13.88
C ASN A 76 -3.46 -12.05 14.65
N THR A 77 -4.41 -11.14 14.47
CA THR A 77 -4.45 -9.85 15.18
C THR A 77 -5.88 -9.40 15.49
N ASP A 78 -6.05 -8.74 16.63
CA ASP A 78 -7.30 -8.05 16.97
C ASP A 78 -7.32 -6.61 16.41
N LYS A 79 -6.19 -6.12 15.88
CA LYS A 79 -6.06 -4.79 15.27
C LYS A 79 -6.01 -4.93 13.75
N PHE A 80 -7.13 -5.29 13.16
CA PHE A 80 -7.31 -5.37 11.72
C PHE A 80 -8.16 -4.20 11.21
N LEU A 81 -7.69 -3.53 10.17
CA LEU A 81 -8.43 -2.53 9.41
C LEU A 81 -8.60 -3.04 7.99
N SER A 82 -9.84 -3.28 7.59
CA SER A 82 -10.14 -3.67 6.21
C SER A 82 -9.88 -2.51 5.24
N ILE A 83 -9.16 -2.82 4.14
CA ILE A 83 -9.05 -1.95 2.97
C ILE A 83 -10.24 -2.13 2.00
N GLY A 84 -11.01 -3.21 2.19
CA GLY A 84 -12.11 -3.70 1.36
C GLY A 84 -11.74 -4.99 0.61
N SER A 85 -12.71 -5.53 -0.14
CA SER A 85 -12.53 -6.77 -0.90
C SER A 85 -11.56 -6.65 -2.08
N ARG A 86 -10.71 -7.67 -2.25
CA ARG A 86 -9.78 -7.80 -3.38
C ARG A 86 -10.48 -7.97 -4.72
N PHE A 87 -11.74 -8.40 -4.70
CA PHE A 87 -12.58 -8.53 -5.89
C PHE A 87 -13.22 -7.19 -6.30
N ASN A 88 -13.13 -6.15 -5.47
CA ASN A 88 -13.64 -4.81 -5.75
C ASN A 88 -12.57 -3.73 -5.63
N LEU A 89 -11.52 -3.86 -6.47
CA LEU A 89 -10.42 -2.89 -6.50
C LEU A 89 -10.86 -1.46 -6.83
N GLU A 90 -12.01 -1.28 -7.49
CA GLU A 90 -12.56 0.06 -7.74
C GLU A 90 -12.95 0.75 -6.42
N LEU A 91 -13.65 0.04 -5.54
CA LEU A 91 -14.00 0.56 -4.22
C LEU A 91 -12.75 0.80 -3.36
N VAL A 92 -11.80 -0.14 -3.39
CA VAL A 92 -10.49 0.00 -2.70
C VAL A 92 -9.79 1.28 -3.16
N SER A 93 -9.74 1.54 -4.48
CA SER A 93 -9.12 2.74 -5.03
C SER A 93 -9.78 4.04 -4.56
N LYS A 94 -11.10 4.03 -4.34
CA LYS A 94 -11.86 5.19 -3.82
C LYS A 94 -11.60 5.44 -2.34
N LYS A 95 -11.33 4.39 -1.56
CA LYS A 95 -11.18 4.45 -0.10
C LYS A 95 -9.72 4.45 0.39
N ILE A 96 -8.75 4.17 -0.46
CA ILE A 96 -7.35 3.97 -0.04
C ILE A 96 -6.80 5.13 0.78
N PHE A 97 -7.08 6.38 0.41
CA PHE A 97 -6.58 7.54 1.16
C PHE A 97 -7.26 7.72 2.51
N SER A 98 -8.56 7.44 2.61
CA SER A 98 -9.25 7.51 3.90
C SER A 98 -8.79 6.38 4.82
N ASN A 99 -8.58 5.17 4.29
CA ASN A 99 -8.08 4.04 5.07
C ASN A 99 -6.64 4.27 5.56
N LEU A 100 -5.78 4.84 4.72
CA LEU A 100 -4.43 5.23 5.16
C LEU A 100 -4.48 6.27 6.28
N ARG A 101 -5.33 7.30 6.18
CA ARG A 101 -5.47 8.29 7.27
C ARG A 101 -6.00 7.69 8.57
N LYS A 102 -6.92 6.72 8.47
CA LYS A 102 -7.47 6.02 9.63
C LYS A 102 -6.42 5.24 10.41
N ILE A 103 -5.30 4.85 9.81
CA ILE A 103 -4.20 4.18 10.53
C ILE A 103 -3.78 5.02 11.75
N ASP A 104 -3.68 6.34 11.59
CA ASP A 104 -3.25 7.23 12.68
C ASP A 104 -4.26 7.26 13.84
N ASP A 105 -5.54 6.96 13.59
CA ASP A 105 -6.58 6.93 14.63
C ASP A 105 -6.42 5.74 15.59
N TYR A 106 -5.68 4.70 15.19
CA TYR A 106 -5.43 3.50 16.00
C TYR A 106 -4.29 3.70 17.01
N ASN A 107 -3.49 4.77 16.89
CA ASN A 107 -2.35 5.07 17.76
C ASN A 107 -1.39 3.88 17.98
N CYS A 108 -1.19 3.04 16.96
CA CYS A 108 -0.28 1.89 17.04
C CYS A 108 1.17 2.30 16.73
N ASP A 109 2.13 1.52 17.24
CA ASP A 109 3.56 1.75 17.02
C ASP A 109 3.94 1.53 15.55
N TYR A 110 3.26 0.58 14.90
CA TYR A 110 3.57 0.18 13.54
C TYR A 110 2.33 -0.32 12.79
N ALA A 111 2.32 -0.15 11.47
CA ALA A 111 1.28 -0.70 10.61
C ALA A 111 1.86 -1.60 9.52
N VAL A 112 1.29 -2.79 9.36
CA VAL A 112 1.57 -3.71 8.25
C VAL A 112 0.47 -3.54 7.22
N ILE A 113 0.84 -3.27 5.98
CA ILE A 113 -0.09 -3.11 4.87
C ILE A 113 0.07 -4.30 3.93
N GLU A 114 -1.04 -4.98 3.66
CA GLU A 114 -1.09 -6.06 2.69
C GLU A 114 -1.04 -5.50 1.26
N GLY A 115 -0.08 -5.99 0.48
CA GLY A 115 0.07 -5.64 -0.92
C GLY A 115 -0.77 -6.50 -1.86
N LEU A 116 -0.95 -6.03 -3.08
CA LEU A 116 -1.65 -6.77 -4.13
C LEU A 116 -0.80 -6.91 -5.41
N LYS A 117 -1.26 -7.78 -6.30
CA LYS A 117 -0.62 -7.98 -7.60
C LYS A 117 -0.65 -6.69 -8.43
N LYS A 118 0.49 -6.34 -9.03
CA LYS A 118 0.69 -5.14 -9.87
C LYS A 118 0.07 -5.29 -11.28
N SER A 119 -1.25 -5.46 -11.37
CA SER A 119 -1.97 -5.55 -12.65
C SER A 119 -3.12 -4.54 -12.74
N ASN A 120 -3.26 -3.89 -13.90
CA ASN A 120 -4.33 -2.91 -14.18
C ASN A 120 -4.48 -1.87 -13.04
N LEU A 121 -5.65 -1.79 -12.40
CA LEU A 121 -5.94 -0.87 -11.29
C LEU A 121 -5.06 -1.14 -10.06
N GLY A 122 -4.61 -2.39 -9.87
CA GLY A 122 -3.69 -2.73 -8.80
C GLY A 122 -2.33 -2.05 -8.93
N LEU A 123 -1.91 -1.68 -10.16
CA LEU A 123 -0.69 -0.90 -10.37
C LEU A 123 -0.78 0.48 -9.71
N SER A 124 -1.92 1.17 -9.87
CA SER A 124 -2.14 2.48 -9.26
C SER A 124 -2.28 2.40 -7.74
N ILE A 125 -2.99 1.39 -7.23
CA ILE A 125 -3.17 1.16 -5.80
C ILE A 125 -1.80 0.89 -5.15
N MET A 126 -1.03 -0.05 -5.71
CA MET A 126 0.33 -0.36 -5.22
C MET A 126 1.26 0.84 -5.23
N ASN A 127 1.19 1.70 -6.26
CA ASN A 127 1.97 2.93 -6.26
C ASN A 127 1.61 3.86 -5.10
N ARG A 128 0.34 3.94 -4.70
CA ARG A 128 -0.07 4.71 -3.52
C ARG A 128 0.42 4.08 -2.22
N LEU A 129 0.28 2.76 -2.07
CA LEU A 129 0.74 2.03 -0.88
C LEU A 129 2.26 2.11 -0.70
N ILE A 130 3.05 1.93 -1.76
CA ILE A 130 4.52 2.06 -1.73
C ILE A 130 4.94 3.44 -1.25
N ARG A 131 4.21 4.49 -1.66
CA ARG A 131 4.47 5.87 -1.21
C ARG A 131 4.07 6.08 0.24
N ALA A 132 2.96 5.49 0.67
CA ALA A 132 2.52 5.55 2.06
C ALA A 132 3.52 4.87 3.01
N CYS A 133 4.13 3.76 2.58
CA CYS A 133 5.17 3.05 3.33
C CYS A 133 6.58 3.63 3.10
N GLU A 134 6.74 4.76 2.41
CA GLU A 134 8.06 5.37 2.13
C GLU A 134 9.08 4.44 1.47
N ASN A 135 8.63 3.47 0.67
CA ASN A 135 9.42 2.38 0.07
C ASN A 135 9.98 1.36 1.09
N ASN A 136 9.44 1.32 2.31
CA ASN A 136 9.61 0.21 3.25
C ASN A 136 8.74 -0.97 2.79
N ILE A 137 9.35 -1.87 2.02
CA ILE A 137 8.70 -3.00 1.36
C ILE A 137 9.46 -4.26 1.76
N ILE A 138 8.72 -5.31 2.12
CA ILE A 138 9.31 -6.62 2.46
C ILE A 138 8.66 -7.70 1.60
#